data_AF-A0A0W1SR15-F1
#
_entry.id   AF-A0A0W1SR15-F1
#
_cell.length_a   1.000
_cell.length_b   1.000
_cell.length_c   1.000
_cell.angle_alpha   90.00
_cell.angle_beta   90.00
_cell.angle_gamma   90.00
#
_symmetry.space_group_name_H-M   'P 1'
#
loop_
_entity.id
_entity.type
_entity.pdbx_description
1 polymer ?
#
loop_
_entity_poly.entity_id
_entity_poly.type
_entity_poly.pdbx_seq_one_letter_code
_entity_poly.pdbx_strand_id
1 'polypeptide(L)'
;MSLAAAEGVIYAGGVALTGDVLLEANTDALSDTLAKIPDIGFINRPVQRRRALNNKISAIAEKIEAEEYQEAKQKLENDLLRTVERWVKDEYDVGSGEATKQDLIDAIENLIDELETLVQEN
;
A
#
# COMPACT_ATOMS: atom_id res chain seq x y z
N MET A 1 -36.89 -15.75 -9.74
CA MET A 1 -35.54 -16.19 -9.39
C MET A 1 -34.66 -14.95 -9.41
N SER A 2 -34.21 -14.54 -8.23
CA SER A 2 -33.43 -13.31 -8.03
C SER A 2 -32.01 -13.55 -8.53
N LEU A 3 -31.52 -12.71 -9.45
CA LEU A 3 -30.12 -12.65 -9.83
C LEU A 3 -29.50 -11.59 -8.92
N ALA A 4 -28.84 -12.04 -7.85
CA ALA A 4 -28.05 -11.17 -7.01
C ALA A 4 -26.86 -10.67 -7.84
N ALA A 5 -26.86 -9.39 -8.18
CA ALA A 5 -25.67 -8.71 -8.67
C ALA A 5 -24.71 -8.62 -7.48
N ALA A 6 -23.56 -9.27 -7.57
CA ALA A 6 -22.47 -9.02 -6.65
C ALA A 6 -21.94 -7.61 -6.95
N GLU A 7 -22.16 -6.72 -5.99
CA GLU A 7 -21.74 -5.33 -5.96
C GLU A 7 -20.21 -5.28 -5.74
N GLY A 8 -19.51 -4.37 -6.42
CA GLY A 8 -18.05 -4.24 -6.30
C GLY A 8 -17.27 -3.92 -7.59
N VAL A 9 -17.95 -3.60 -8.71
CA VAL A 9 -17.26 -3.27 -9.97
C VAL A 9 -17.33 -1.77 -10.27
N ILE A 10 -16.21 -1.07 -10.13
CA ILE A 10 -16.05 0.29 -10.66
C ILE A 10 -15.67 0.21 -12.14
N TYR A 11 -16.56 0.67 -13.02
CA TYR A 11 -16.31 0.68 -14.46
C TYR A 11 -15.65 1.99 -14.90
N ALA A 12 -14.34 1.97 -15.14
CA ALA A 12 -13.64 3.01 -15.90
C ALA A 12 -13.22 2.44 -17.26
N GLY A 13 -13.75 3.01 -18.36
CA GLY A 13 -13.31 2.65 -19.72
C GLY A 13 -13.69 1.25 -20.23
N GLY A 14 -14.64 0.55 -19.59
CA GLY A 14 -15.12 -0.76 -20.05
C GLY A 14 -14.31 -1.96 -19.56
N VAL A 15 -13.38 -1.76 -18.63
CA VAL A 15 -12.72 -2.84 -17.89
C VAL A 15 -13.34 -2.87 -16.50
N ALA A 16 -13.95 -4.01 -16.14
CA ALA A 16 -14.30 -4.30 -14.76
C ALA A 16 -12.98 -4.50 -14.00
N LEU A 17 -12.51 -3.48 -13.30
CA LEU A 17 -11.49 -3.67 -12.29
C LEU A 17 -12.23 -4.27 -11.10
N THR A 18 -12.03 -5.57 -10.85
CA THR A 18 -12.44 -6.17 -9.58
C THR A 18 -11.67 -5.49 -8.46
N GLY A 19 -12.22 -5.46 -7.24
CA GLY A 19 -11.53 -4.91 -6.06
C GLY A 19 -10.09 -5.42 -5.95
N ASP A 20 -9.87 -6.69 -6.25
CA ASP A 20 -8.56 -7.35 -6.22
C ASP A 20 -7.54 -6.71 -7.18
N VAL A 21 -7.95 -6.34 -8.40
CA VAL A 21 -7.06 -5.71 -9.40
C VAL A 21 -6.65 -4.30 -8.95
N LEU A 22 -7.55 -3.58 -8.27
CA LEU A 22 -7.23 -2.28 -7.69
C LEU A 22 -6.25 -2.43 -6.52
N LEU A 23 -6.45 -3.41 -5.64
CA LEU A 23 -5.55 -3.66 -4.51
C LEU A 23 -4.14 -4.08 -4.95
N GLU A 24 -4.03 -4.95 -5.95
CA GLU A 24 -2.72 -5.32 -6.53
C GLU A 24 -2.01 -4.08 -7.10
N ALA A 25 -2.70 -3.28 -7.92
CA ALA A 25 -2.14 -2.06 -8.51
C ALA A 25 -1.69 -1.04 -7.44
N ASN A 26 -2.43 -0.92 -6.33
CA ASN A 26 -2.08 -0.01 -5.24
C ASN A 26 -0.92 -0.55 -4.39
N THR A 27 -0.81 -1.87 -4.25
CA THR A 27 0.35 -2.48 -3.57
C THR A 27 1.63 -2.31 -4.40
N ASP A 28 1.54 -2.37 -5.73
CA ASP A 28 2.63 -2.03 -6.65
C ASP A 28 2.98 -0.54 -6.57
N ALA A 29 1.99 0.35 -6.59
CA ALA A 29 2.20 1.80 -6.44
C ALA A 29 2.88 2.16 -5.11
N LEU A 30 2.57 1.43 -4.04
CA LEU A 30 3.22 1.57 -2.74
C LEU A 30 4.72 1.17 -2.80
N SER A 31 5.02 0.05 -3.46
CA SER A 31 6.41 -0.39 -3.70
C SER A 31 7.19 0.62 -4.54
N ASP A 32 6.58 1.16 -5.59
CA ASP A 32 7.16 2.20 -6.45
C ASP A 32 7.43 3.50 -5.70
N THR A 33 6.52 3.91 -4.83
CA THR A 33 6.68 5.09 -3.98
C THR A 33 7.87 4.93 -3.03
N LEU A 34 8.00 3.76 -2.40
CA LEU A 34 9.17 3.43 -1.58
C LEU A 34 10.48 3.39 -2.38
N ALA A 35 10.45 2.94 -3.64
CA ALA A 35 11.61 2.94 -4.52
C ALA A 35 12.11 4.36 -4.83
N LYS A 36 11.20 5.35 -4.88
CA LYS A 36 11.51 6.76 -5.13
C LYS A 36 12.05 7.52 -3.91
N ILE A 37 12.01 6.94 -2.71
CA ILE A 37 12.65 7.55 -1.54
C ILE A 37 14.16 7.41 -1.69
N PRO A 38 14.95 8.50 -1.68
CA PRO A 38 16.40 8.42 -1.75
C PRO A 38 17.01 7.90 -0.45
N ASP A 39 18.25 7.42 -0.51
CA ASP A 39 18.96 6.88 0.67
C ASP A 39 19.09 7.91 1.81
N ILE A 40 19.17 9.20 1.47
CA ILE A 40 19.19 10.29 2.46
C ILE A 40 17.89 10.39 3.27
N GLY A 41 16.77 9.90 2.73
CA GLY A 41 15.46 9.88 3.38
C GLY A 41 15.34 8.83 4.48
N PHE A 42 16.25 7.86 4.57
CA PHE A 42 16.23 6.84 5.63
C PHE A 42 17.13 7.21 6.82
N ILE A 43 16.69 6.90 8.03
CA ILE A 43 17.49 7.08 9.25
C ILE A 43 18.50 5.93 9.39
N ASN A 44 19.73 6.08 8.92
CA ASN A 44 20.76 5.03 8.93
C ASN A 44 20.41 3.78 8.09
N ARG A 45 21.43 3.08 7.59
CA ARG A 45 21.29 1.79 6.89
C ARG A 45 20.18 1.78 5.81
N PRO A 46 20.15 2.76 4.88
CA PRO A 46 19.06 2.95 3.92
C PRO A 46 18.74 1.68 3.13
N VAL A 47 19.75 1.02 2.58
CA VAL A 47 19.61 -0.22 1.80
C VAL A 47 18.91 -1.34 2.60
N GLN A 48 19.28 -1.51 3.87
CA GLN A 48 18.69 -2.57 4.71
C GLN A 48 17.24 -2.24 5.08
N ARG A 49 16.94 -0.96 5.34
CA ARG A 49 15.60 -0.51 5.72
C ARG A 49 14.63 -0.54 4.55
N ARG A 50 15.05 -0.08 3.37
CA ARG A 50 14.28 -0.19 2.13
C ARG A 50 13.94 -1.64 1.83
N ARG A 51 14.92 -2.55 1.91
CA ARG A 51 14.68 -4.00 1.74
C ARG A 51 13.69 -4.54 2.76
N ALA A 52 13.82 -4.16 4.02
CA ALA A 52 12.91 -4.62 5.07
C ALA A 52 11.48 -4.08 4.90
N LEU A 53 11.31 -2.84 4.42
CA LEU A 53 10.00 -2.29 4.06
C LEU A 53 9.40 -3.00 2.83
N ASN A 54 10.18 -3.25 1.78
CA ASN A 54 9.73 -4.05 0.63
C ASN A 54 9.24 -5.44 1.05
N ASN A 55 9.96 -6.12 1.93
CA ASN A 55 9.52 -7.43 2.43
C ASN A 55 8.16 -7.34 3.17
N LYS A 56 7.88 -6.23 3.86
CA LYS A 56 6.58 -6.01 4.52
C LYS A 56 5.48 -5.79 3.49
N ILE A 57 5.76 -5.00 2.45
CA ILE A 57 4.83 -4.78 1.33
C ILE A 57 4.50 -6.10 0.63
N SER A 58 5.51 -6.94 0.33
CA SER A 58 5.27 -8.27 -0.27
C SER A 58 4.40 -9.15 0.63
N ALA A 59 4.63 -9.15 1.95
CA ALA A 59 3.80 -9.89 2.88
C ALA A 59 2.37 -9.33 3.03
N ILE A 60 2.11 -8.09 2.61
CA ILE A 60 0.76 -7.51 2.52
C ILE A 60 0.11 -7.93 1.20
N ALA A 61 0.85 -7.91 0.09
CA ALA A 61 0.39 -8.41 -1.21
C ALA A 61 -0.08 -9.87 -1.12
N GLU A 62 0.71 -10.74 -0.49
CA GLU A 62 0.36 -12.15 -0.27
C GLU A 62 -0.96 -12.32 0.51
N LYS A 63 -1.28 -11.39 1.42
CA LYS A 63 -2.53 -11.40 2.20
C LYS A 63 -3.71 -10.91 1.39
N ILE A 64 -3.50 -9.92 0.53
CA ILE A 64 -4.49 -9.42 -0.42
C ILE A 64 -4.84 -10.53 -1.43
N GLU A 65 -3.84 -11.19 -2.02
CA GLU A 65 -4.03 -12.30 -2.97
C GLU A 65 -4.79 -13.49 -2.35
N ALA A 66 -4.66 -13.69 -1.04
CA ALA A 66 -5.36 -14.71 -0.29
C ALA A 66 -6.76 -14.27 0.21
N GLU A 67 -7.24 -13.08 -0.18
CA GLU A 67 -8.48 -12.45 0.29
C GLU A 67 -8.54 -12.25 1.82
N GLU A 68 -7.38 -12.25 2.50
CA GLU A 68 -7.23 -12.06 3.95
C GLU A 68 -7.19 -10.55 4.30
N TYR A 69 -8.20 -9.79 3.85
CA TYR A 69 -8.21 -8.32 3.87
C TYR A 69 -8.07 -7.71 5.26
N GLN A 70 -8.70 -8.31 6.28
CA GLN A 70 -8.55 -7.85 7.66
C GLN A 70 -7.11 -8.01 8.16
N GLU A 71 -6.42 -9.08 7.78
CA GLU A 71 -5.01 -9.29 8.16
C GLU A 71 -4.08 -8.35 7.38
N ALA A 72 -4.36 -8.12 6.09
CA ALA A 72 -3.64 -7.14 5.27
C ALA A 72 -3.74 -5.73 5.85
N LYS A 73 -4.96 -5.29 6.20
CA LYS A 73 -5.21 -4.00 6.86
C LYS A 73 -4.43 -3.87 8.18
N GLN A 74 -4.51 -4.89 9.04
CA GLN A 74 -3.76 -4.89 10.30
C GLN A 74 -2.24 -4.77 10.09
N LYS A 75 -1.69 -5.40 9.05
CA LYS A 75 -0.26 -5.28 8.70
C LYS A 75 0.11 -3.89 8.22
N LEU A 76 -0.73 -3.26 7.40
CA LEU A 76 -0.52 -1.87 6.96
C LEU A 76 -0.47 -0.93 8.17
N GLU A 77 -1.49 -0.95 9.02
CA GLU A 77 -1.63 -0.06 10.17
C GLU A 77 -0.56 -0.28 11.26
N ASN A 78 -0.38 -1.54 11.66
CA ASN A 78 0.38 -1.84 12.88
C ASN A 78 1.84 -2.20 12.63
N ASP A 79 2.19 -2.57 11.39
CA ASP A 79 3.55 -2.96 11.04
C ASP A 79 4.18 -1.99 10.04
N LEU A 80 3.60 -1.82 8.86
CA LEU A 80 4.22 -1.01 7.80
C LEU A 80 4.25 0.47 8.16
N LEU A 81 3.10 1.08 8.48
CA LEU A 81 2.97 2.50 8.80
C LEU A 81 3.91 2.89 9.94
N ARG A 82 3.85 2.17 11.07
CA ARG A 82 4.75 2.40 12.21
C ARG A 82 6.23 2.24 11.87
N THR A 83 6.56 1.33 10.96
CA THR A 83 7.95 1.14 10.52
C THR A 83 8.39 2.33 9.66
N VAL A 84 7.56 2.81 8.74
CA VAL A 84 7.83 4.00 7.92
C VAL A 84 8.02 5.22 8.81
N GLU A 85 7.11 5.46 9.75
CA GLU A 85 7.18 6.56 10.71
C GLU A 85 8.51 6.58 11.47
N ARG A 86 9.01 5.41 11.86
CA ARG A 86 10.26 5.25 12.61
C ARG A 86 11.50 5.31 11.72
N TRP A 87 11.40 4.91 10.46
CA TRP A 87 12.58 4.64 9.63
C TRP A 87 12.87 5.67 8.56
N VAL A 88 11.86 6.41 8.13
CA VAL A 88 11.97 7.47 7.14
C VAL A 88 11.92 8.80 7.86
N LYS A 89 12.82 9.71 7.48
CA LYS A 89 12.89 11.08 8.01
C LYS A 89 11.69 11.88 7.53
N ASP A 90 11.21 12.79 8.37
CA ASP A 90 10.11 13.69 8.00
C ASP A 90 10.51 14.66 6.88
N GLU A 91 11.76 15.13 6.91
CA GLU A 91 12.31 16.06 5.92
C GLU A 91 13.67 15.58 5.42
N TYR A 92 13.88 15.73 4.11
CA TYR A 92 15.16 15.57 3.42
C TYR A 92 15.10 16.38 2.12
N ASP A 93 16.26 16.67 1.53
CA ASP A 93 16.32 17.34 0.23
C ASP A 93 15.73 16.42 -0.83
N VAL A 94 14.64 16.86 -1.47
CA VAL A 94 13.86 16.06 -2.43
C VAL A 94 14.20 16.55 -3.83
N GLY A 95 14.88 15.71 -4.59
CA GLY A 95 15.15 15.92 -6.01
C GLY A 95 13.89 15.74 -6.87
N SER A 96 14.00 16.09 -8.15
CA SER A 96 12.91 15.84 -9.11
C SER A 96 12.62 14.34 -9.22
N GLY A 97 11.37 13.94 -8.96
CA GLY A 97 10.91 12.55 -9.07
C GLY A 97 11.17 11.70 -7.83
N GLU A 98 11.73 12.27 -6.77
CA GLU A 98 11.86 11.60 -5.47
C GLU A 98 10.57 11.73 -4.66
N ALA A 99 10.25 10.67 -3.91
CA ALA A 99 9.11 10.66 -3.01
C ALA A 99 9.54 11.14 -1.62
N THR A 100 8.59 11.69 -0.87
CA THR A 100 8.72 12.09 0.53
C THR A 100 8.23 10.98 1.46
N LYS A 101 8.42 11.15 2.78
CA LYS A 101 7.77 10.29 3.77
C LYS A 101 6.25 10.39 3.69
N GLN A 102 5.72 11.59 3.46
CA GLN A 102 4.28 11.81 3.40
C GLN A 102 3.66 11.09 2.21
N ASP A 103 4.30 11.14 1.02
CA ASP A 103 3.81 10.40 -0.15
C ASP A 103 3.67 8.89 0.13
N LEU A 104 4.62 8.33 0.90
CA LEU A 104 4.56 6.93 1.31
C LEU A 104 3.47 6.66 2.35
N ILE A 105 3.23 7.58 3.28
CA ILE A 105 2.15 7.48 4.26
C ILE A 105 0.80 7.57 3.57
N ASP A 106 0.60 8.53 2.67
CA ASP A 106 -0.64 8.72 1.92
C ASP A 106 -0.95 7.47 1.08
N ALA A 107 0.06 6.85 0.47
CA ALA A 107 -0.11 5.59 -0.26
C ALA A 107 -0.54 4.43 0.65
N ILE A 108 -0.04 4.38 1.89
CA ILE A 108 -0.44 3.37 2.89
C ILE A 108 -1.88 3.62 3.35
N GLU A 109 -2.24 4.86 3.66
CA GLU A 109 -3.58 5.25 4.12
C GLU A 109 -4.64 4.97 3.06
N ASN A 110 -4.37 5.31 1.79
CA ASN A 110 -5.27 4.99 0.68
C ASN A 110 -5.55 3.47 0.59
N LEU A 111 -4.51 2.64 0.72
CA LEU A 111 -4.68 1.18 0.68
C LEU A 111 -5.43 0.64 1.92
N ILE A 112 -5.27 1.28 3.09
CA ILE A 112 -6.06 0.95 4.29
C ILE A 112 -7.53 1.24 4.07
N ASP A 113 -7.88 2.40 3.51
CA ASP A 113 -9.26 2.83 3.25
C ASP A 113 -9.98 1.92 2.25
N GLU A 114 -9.26 1.48 1.21
CA GLU A 114 -9.78 0.51 0.24
C GLU A 114 -10.05 -0.85 0.87
N LEU A 115 -9.10 -1.36 1.67
CA LEU A 115 -9.29 -2.61 2.41
C LEU A 115 -10.42 -2.50 3.43
N GLU A 116 -10.60 -1.35 4.06
CA GLU A 116 -11.72 -1.11 4.98
C GLU A 116 -13.06 -1.20 4.26
N THR A 117 -13.16 -0.64 3.06
CA THR A 117 -14.38 -0.73 2.24
C THR A 117 -14.72 -2.20 1.96
N LEU A 118 -13.74 -2.99 1.55
CA LEU A 118 -13.93 -4.42 1.25
C LEU A 118 -14.22 -5.27 2.50
N VAL A 119 -13.66 -4.92 3.66
CA VAL A 119 -13.97 -5.62 4.93
C VAL A 119 -15.39 -5.31 5.40
N GLN A 120 -15.94 -4.13 5.11
CA GLN A 120 -17.30 -3.76 5.50
C GLN A 120 -18.38 -4.32 4.56
N GLU A 121 -18.03 -4.62 3.31
CA GLU A 121 -18.92 -5.20 2.29
C GLU A 121 -19.05 -6.75 2.40
N ASN A 122 -18.14 -7.40 3.14
CA ASN A 122 -18.13 -8.85 3.40
C ASN A 122 -18.68 -9.22 4.79
#